data_AF-A0A3N4K2P6-F1
#
_entry.id   AF-A0A3N4K2P6-F1
#
_cell.length_a   1.000
_cell.length_b   1.000
_cell.length_c   1.000
_cell.angle_alpha   90.00
_cell.angle_beta   90.00
_cell.angle_gamma   90.00
#
_symmetry.space_group_name_H-M   'P 1'
#
loop_
_entity.id
_entity.type
_entity.pdbx_description
1 polymer ?
#
loop_
_entity_poly.entity_id
_entity_poly.type
_entity_poly.pdbx_seq_one_letter_code
_entity_poly.pdbx_strand_id
1 'polypeptide(L)'
;MEPSSSSSSLPYKQPGSKLLPLIQIPSCPPNTRVRFLGCIASYDITTAQLGLSHPPSSILIKTDVSLLTNSFSMGDLRDGEWVNVIGDTQEREEGEEALVRAITLWSAGGINLGKYEKGVKGRMEADALS
;
A
#
# COMPACT_ATOMS: atom_id res chain seq x y z
N MET A 1 40.80 -21.75 -23.50
CA MET A 1 39.37 -22.10 -23.40
C MET A 1 38.94 -21.79 -21.98
N GLU A 2 38.43 -20.58 -21.74
CA GLU A 2 37.74 -20.25 -20.48
C GLU A 2 36.31 -20.77 -20.56
N PRO A 3 35.76 -21.40 -19.51
CA PRO A 3 34.33 -21.61 -19.41
C PRO A 3 33.66 -20.34 -18.87
N SER A 4 32.69 -19.88 -19.64
CA SER A 4 31.88 -18.68 -19.42
C SER A 4 31.15 -18.69 -18.08
N SER A 5 31.21 -17.54 -17.41
CA SER A 5 30.47 -17.18 -16.21
C SER A 5 28.98 -17.53 -16.35
N SER A 6 28.53 -18.49 -15.54
CA SER A 6 27.10 -18.69 -15.29
C SER A 6 26.60 -17.54 -14.42
N SER A 7 25.88 -16.63 -15.05
CA SER A 7 25.13 -15.57 -14.37
C SER A 7 24.02 -16.22 -13.55
N SER A 8 24.31 -16.53 -12.29
CA SER A 8 23.29 -16.88 -11.32
C SER A 8 22.46 -15.63 -11.04
N SER A 9 21.28 -15.55 -11.63
CA SER A 9 20.25 -14.61 -11.21
C SER A 9 20.05 -14.77 -9.71
N LEU A 10 20.34 -13.70 -8.97
CA LEU A 10 20.07 -13.65 -7.53
C LEU A 10 18.59 -14.01 -7.32
N PRO A 11 18.24 -14.86 -6.34
CA PRO A 11 16.85 -15.12 -6.00
C PRO A 11 16.21 -13.76 -5.69
N TYR A 12 15.11 -13.43 -6.38
CA TYR A 12 14.38 -12.18 -6.18
C TYR A 12 14.14 -11.96 -4.69
N LYS A 13 15.01 -11.16 -4.05
CA LYS A 13 14.82 -10.70 -2.69
C LYS A 13 13.61 -9.79 -2.78
N GLN A 14 12.44 -10.29 -2.38
CA GLN A 14 11.25 -9.46 -2.36
C GLN A 14 11.59 -8.21 -1.54
N PRO A 15 11.42 -7.00 -2.10
CA PRO A 15 11.66 -5.79 -1.34
C PRO A 15 10.77 -5.86 -0.10
N GLY A 16 11.37 -5.71 1.10
CA GLY A 16 10.58 -5.56 2.31
C GLY A 16 9.66 -4.35 2.16
N SER A 17 8.40 -4.49 2.56
CA SER A 17 7.46 -3.37 2.50
C SER A 17 7.74 -2.38 3.62
N LYS A 18 7.78 -1.08 3.28
CA LYS A 18 7.88 0.00 4.27
C LYS A 18 6.50 0.22 4.88
N LEU A 19 6.36 0.00 6.18
CA LEU A 19 5.11 0.30 6.88
C LEU A 19 5.03 1.80 7.17
N LEU A 20 4.06 2.47 6.56
CA LEU A 20 3.93 3.92 6.60
C LEU A 20 2.51 4.34 7.00
N PRO A 21 2.35 5.49 7.68
CA PRO A 21 1.06 6.13 7.79
C PRO A 21 0.59 6.61 6.41
N LEU A 22 -0.74 6.63 6.19
CA LEU A 22 -1.34 6.96 4.89
C LEU A 22 -0.88 8.33 4.35
N ILE A 23 -0.64 9.30 5.24
CA ILE A 23 -0.14 10.64 4.89
C ILE A 23 1.29 10.68 4.31
N GLN A 24 2.11 9.65 4.54
CA GLN A 24 3.47 9.58 4.00
C GLN A 24 3.55 8.91 2.62
N ILE A 25 2.49 8.25 2.19
CA ILE A 25 2.43 7.58 0.88
C ILE A 25 2.69 8.57 -0.28
N PRO A 26 2.11 9.79 -0.31
CA PRO A 26 2.37 10.76 -1.37
C PRO A 26 3.82 11.25 -1.45
N SER A 27 4.64 11.07 -0.41
CA SER A 27 6.05 11.47 -0.39
C SER A 27 7.00 10.35 -0.82
N CYS A 28 6.48 9.15 -1.08
CA CYS A 28 7.30 8.02 -1.50
C CYS A 28 7.70 8.15 -2.97
N PRO A 29 8.96 7.83 -3.34
CA PRO A 29 9.36 7.72 -4.73
C PRO A 29 8.50 6.69 -5.48
N PRO A 30 8.34 6.82 -6.80
CA PRO A 30 7.72 5.77 -7.61
C PRO A 30 8.42 4.42 -7.43
N ASN A 31 7.68 3.33 -7.62
CA ASN A 31 8.14 1.95 -7.48
C ASN A 31 8.64 1.59 -6.07
N THR A 32 8.14 2.28 -5.04
CA THR A 32 8.42 1.96 -3.63
C THR A 32 7.38 0.98 -3.11
N ARG A 33 7.85 -0.16 -2.57
CA ARG A 33 6.99 -1.13 -1.87
C ARG A 33 6.56 -0.57 -0.52
N VAL A 34 5.28 -0.27 -0.39
CA VAL A 34 4.66 0.28 0.83
C VAL A 34 3.67 -0.71 1.46
N ARG A 35 3.50 -0.59 2.77
CA ARG A 35 2.43 -1.18 3.55
C ARG A 35 1.74 -0.08 4.32
N PHE A 36 0.42 0.00 4.26
CA PHE A 36 -0.34 1.00 5.01
C PHE A 36 -1.73 0.49 5.35
N LEU A 37 -2.42 1.23 6.20
CA LEU A 37 -3.81 1.03 6.54
C LEU A 37 -4.61 2.23 6.02
N GLY A 38 -5.73 1.95 5.37
CA GLY A 38 -6.66 2.98 4.89
C GLY A 38 -8.10 2.57 5.11
N CYS A 39 -8.96 3.56 5.25
CA CYS A 39 -10.41 3.44 5.31
C CYS A 39 -10.97 3.61 3.90
N ILE A 40 -11.81 2.68 3.45
CA ILE A 40 -12.46 2.77 2.14
C ILE A 40 -13.42 3.96 2.14
N ALA A 41 -13.13 4.94 1.27
CA ALA A 41 -13.95 6.14 1.07
C ALA A 41 -14.73 6.10 -0.26
N SER A 42 -14.20 5.42 -1.26
CA SER A 42 -14.87 5.24 -2.56
C SER A 42 -14.32 4.02 -3.30
N TYR A 43 -15.11 3.52 -4.25
CA TYR A 43 -14.71 2.47 -5.16
C TYR A 43 -15.22 2.76 -6.57
N ASP A 44 -14.32 2.72 -7.54
CA ASP A 44 -14.64 2.78 -8.97
C ASP A 44 -14.39 1.41 -9.61
N ILE A 45 -15.49 0.73 -9.93
CA ILE A 45 -15.47 -0.59 -10.57
C ILE A 45 -14.97 -0.53 -12.02
N THR A 46 -15.12 0.61 -12.70
CA THR A 46 -14.74 0.74 -14.12
C THR A 46 -13.23 0.78 -14.29
N THR A 47 -12.54 1.40 -13.34
CA THR A 47 -11.08 1.53 -13.30
C THR A 47 -10.43 0.53 -12.35
N ALA A 48 -11.21 -0.24 -11.60
CA ALA A 48 -10.76 -1.11 -10.51
C ALA A 48 -9.89 -0.36 -9.49
N GLN A 49 -10.33 0.82 -9.05
CA GLN A 49 -9.61 1.67 -8.09
C GLN A 49 -10.41 1.90 -6.81
N LEU A 50 -9.74 1.80 -5.66
CA LEU A 50 -10.24 2.21 -4.36
C LEU A 50 -9.69 3.58 -3.97
N GLY A 51 -10.55 4.44 -3.44
CA GLY A 51 -10.14 5.64 -2.70
C GLY A 51 -9.96 5.29 -1.23
N LEU A 52 -8.72 5.33 -0.73
CA LEU A 52 -8.40 5.07 0.67
C LEU A 52 -8.05 6.37 1.39
N SER A 53 -8.71 6.60 2.51
CA SER A 53 -8.50 7.78 3.36
C SER A 53 -8.15 7.39 4.78
N HIS A 54 -7.71 8.36 5.58
CA HIS A 54 -7.53 8.16 7.03
C HIS A 54 -8.24 9.29 7.77
N PRO A 55 -9.54 9.18 8.10
CA PRO A 55 -10.25 10.20 8.84
C PRO A 55 -9.55 10.52 10.17
N PRO A 56 -9.44 11.80 10.58
CA PRO A 56 -10.05 12.99 9.98
C PRO A 56 -9.19 13.68 8.88
N SER A 57 -8.15 13.03 8.34
CA SER A 57 -7.32 13.64 7.29
C SER A 57 -8.08 13.78 5.97
N SER A 58 -7.77 14.83 5.21
CA SER A 58 -8.31 15.07 3.87
C SER A 58 -7.57 14.33 2.76
N ILE A 59 -6.66 13.41 3.09
CA ILE A 59 -5.85 12.71 2.10
C ILE A 59 -6.62 11.52 1.55
N LEU A 60 -6.67 11.46 0.22
CA LEU A 60 -7.16 10.33 -0.54
C LEU A 60 -6.01 9.72 -1.32
N ILE A 61 -5.82 8.41 -1.18
CA ILE A 61 -4.85 7.62 -1.94
C ILE A 61 -5.64 6.71 -2.87
N LYS A 62 -5.40 6.85 -4.18
CA LYS A 62 -5.96 5.93 -5.17
C LYS A 62 -5.19 4.62 -5.11
N THR A 63 -5.91 3.51 -5.06
CA THR A 63 -5.33 2.18 -4.99
C THR A 63 -5.89 1.32 -6.10
N ASP A 64 -5.08 1.04 -7.12
CA ASP A 64 -5.40 0.12 -8.21
C ASP A 64 -5.39 -1.32 -7.67
N VAL A 65 -6.54 -2.00 -7.76
CA VAL A 65 -6.75 -3.37 -7.29
C VAL A 65 -6.93 -4.37 -8.44
N SER A 66 -6.63 -3.97 -9.68
CA SER A 66 -6.77 -4.80 -10.89
C SER A 66 -6.01 -6.13 -10.82
N LEU A 67 -4.93 -6.21 -10.03
CA LEU A 67 -4.13 -7.43 -9.84
C LEU A 67 -4.69 -8.40 -8.79
N LEU A 68 -5.72 -8.02 -8.02
CA LEU A 68 -6.25 -8.82 -6.91
C LEU A 68 -7.28 -9.88 -7.32
N THR A 69 -7.25 -10.31 -8.59
CA THR A 69 -8.31 -11.01 -9.34
C THR A 69 -8.90 -12.28 -8.71
N ASN A 70 -8.28 -12.87 -7.68
CA ASN A 70 -8.72 -14.14 -7.11
C ASN A 70 -9.00 -14.15 -5.59
N SER A 71 -8.70 -13.07 -4.85
CA SER A 71 -8.74 -13.11 -3.37
C SER A 71 -9.89 -12.35 -2.72
N PHE A 72 -10.60 -11.48 -3.45
CA PHE A 72 -11.68 -10.66 -2.91
C PHE A 72 -12.85 -10.62 -3.89
N SER A 73 -14.05 -10.99 -3.42
CA SER A 73 -15.27 -10.54 -4.11
C SER A 73 -15.34 -9.02 -3.88
N MET A 74 -15.26 -8.23 -4.96
CA MET A 74 -15.35 -6.76 -4.86
C MET A 74 -16.67 -6.33 -4.18
N GLY A 75 -17.71 -7.18 -4.19
CA GLY A 75 -18.96 -6.94 -3.47
C GLY A 75 -18.87 -7.06 -1.95
N ASP A 76 -17.75 -7.54 -1.41
CA ASP A 76 -17.52 -7.65 0.04
C ASP A 76 -16.89 -6.38 0.64
N LEU A 77 -16.38 -5.48 -0.20
CA LEU A 77 -15.78 -4.22 0.23
C LEU A 77 -16.88 -3.24 0.65
N ARG A 78 -16.80 -2.76 1.89
CA ARG A 78 -17.79 -1.81 2.43
C ARG A 78 -17.17 -0.44 2.66
N ASP A 79 -17.92 0.60 2.32
CA ASP A 79 -17.58 1.97 2.71
C ASP A 79 -17.38 2.05 4.22
N GLY A 80 -16.31 2.73 4.65
CA GLY A 80 -15.94 2.84 6.06
C GLY A 80 -15.14 1.65 6.62
N GLU A 81 -14.92 0.60 5.83
CA GLU A 81 -14.08 -0.52 6.26
C GLU A 81 -12.61 -0.17 6.22
N TRP A 82 -11.87 -0.59 7.26
CA TRP A 82 -10.43 -0.43 7.32
C TRP A 82 -9.75 -1.63 6.67
N VAL A 83 -8.83 -1.36 5.74
CA VAL A 83 -8.08 -2.36 4.99
C VAL A 83 -6.59 -2.14 5.10
N ASN A 84 -5.83 -3.22 5.22
CA ASN A 84 -4.39 -3.22 5.04
C ASN A 84 -4.08 -3.41 3.57
N VAL A 85 -3.12 -2.64 3.06
CA VAL A 85 -2.64 -2.73 1.68
C VAL A 85 -1.14 -2.94 1.69
N ILE A 86 -0.66 -3.85 0.85
CA ILE A 86 0.73 -3.87 0.38
C ILE A 86 0.69 -3.64 -1.13
N GLY A 87 1.47 -2.67 -1.60
CA GLY A 87 1.50 -2.30 -3.01
C GLY A 87 2.74 -1.49 -3.36
N ASP A 88 2.89 -1.21 -4.65
CA ASP A 88 3.97 -0.38 -5.18
C ASP A 88 3.42 0.99 -5.57
N THR A 89 4.05 2.06 -5.10
CA THR A 89 3.73 3.42 -5.54
C THR A 89 3.96 3.56 -7.03
N GLN A 90 3.08 4.26 -7.72
CA GLN A 90 3.19 4.49 -9.17
C GLN A 90 3.78 5.88 -9.45
N GLU A 91 4.25 6.07 -10.68
CA GLU A 91 4.52 7.41 -11.20
C GLU A 91 3.22 8.20 -11.24
N ARG A 92 3.32 9.51 -10.95
CA ARG A 92 2.19 10.44 -10.98
C ARG A 92 2.65 11.75 -11.59
N GLU A 93 1.73 12.45 -12.24
CA GLU A 93 2.00 13.81 -12.66
C GLU A 93 1.91 14.79 -11.47
N GLU A 94 2.53 15.96 -11.61
CA GLU A 94 2.47 16.99 -10.58
C GLU A 94 1.03 17.49 -10.42
N GLY A 95 0.47 17.35 -9.21
CA GLY A 95 -0.93 17.70 -8.91
C GLY A 95 -1.90 16.51 -8.89
N GLU A 96 -1.46 15.30 -9.26
CA GLU A 96 -2.28 14.10 -9.14
C GLU A 96 -2.23 13.48 -7.74
N GLU A 97 -3.34 12.83 -7.37
CA GLU A 97 -3.42 12.01 -6.17
C GLU A 97 -2.41 10.86 -6.23
N ALA A 98 -1.86 10.47 -5.09
CA ALA A 98 -0.93 9.36 -5.05
C ALA A 98 -1.65 8.05 -5.46
N LEU A 99 -1.02 7.31 -6.39
CA LEU A 99 -1.52 6.03 -6.87
C LEU A 99 -0.63 4.89 -6.35
N VAL A 100 -1.27 3.88 -5.77
CA VAL A 100 -0.62 2.63 -5.37
C VAL A 100 -1.23 1.47 -6.12
N ARG A 101 -0.39 0.64 -6.76
CA ARG A 101 -0.84 -0.63 -7.34
C ARG A 101 -0.77 -1.72 -6.28
N ALA A 102 -1.93 -2.21 -5.85
CA ALA A 102 -2.04 -3.20 -4.80
C ALA A 102 -1.58 -4.58 -5.28
N ILE A 103 -0.88 -5.27 -4.39
CA ILE A 103 -0.43 -6.66 -4.56
C ILE A 103 -1.21 -7.56 -3.62
N THR A 104 -1.48 -7.08 -2.41
CA THR A 104 -2.35 -7.74 -1.44
C THR A 104 -3.18 -6.71 -0.72
N LEU A 105 -4.45 -7.04 -0.47
CA LEU A 105 -5.38 -6.25 0.33
C LEU A 105 -6.14 -7.19 1.25
N TRP A 106 -6.34 -6.80 2.50
CA TRP A 106 -7.18 -7.56 3.43
C TRP A 106 -7.85 -6.67 4.47
N SER A 107 -9.03 -7.08 4.92
CA SER A 107 -9.77 -6.42 6.00
C SER A 107 -8.94 -6.37 7.28
N ALA A 108 -8.94 -5.21 7.95
CA ALA A 108 -8.37 -5.05 9.27
C ALA A 108 -9.35 -5.45 10.40
N GLY A 109 -10.60 -5.79 10.07
CA GLY A 109 -11.65 -6.11 11.03
C GLY A 109 -11.97 -4.96 11.98
N GLY A 110 -12.44 -5.28 13.20
CA GLY A 110 -12.68 -4.32 14.27
C GLY A 110 -11.37 -3.73 14.80
N ILE A 111 -10.78 -2.79 14.06
CA ILE A 111 -9.49 -2.22 14.41
C ILE A 111 -9.61 -1.14 15.49
N ASN A 112 -8.72 -1.19 16.48
CA ASN A 112 -8.51 -0.07 17.38
C ASN A 112 -7.48 0.88 16.74
N LEU A 113 -7.98 1.92 16.07
CA LEU A 113 -7.18 2.84 15.27
C LEU A 113 -6.02 3.46 16.08
N GLY A 114 -6.29 3.93 17.30
CA GLY A 114 -5.26 4.54 18.15
C GLY A 114 -4.12 3.60 18.55
N LYS A 115 -4.41 2.30 18.77
CA LYS A 115 -3.35 1.30 18.99
C LYS A 115 -2.53 1.03 17.72
N TYR A 116 -3.18 1.01 16.56
CA TYR A 116 -2.52 0.80 15.28
C TYR A 116 -1.54 1.95 14.96
N GLU A 117 -2.01 3.20 15.04
CA GLU A 117 -1.20 4.39 14.76
C GLU A 117 0.02 4.48 15.70
N LYS A 118 -0.18 4.20 17.00
CA LYS A 118 0.92 4.15 17.98
C LYS A 118 1.96 3.09 17.61
N GLY A 119 1.53 1.93 17.13
CA GLY A 119 2.43 0.86 16.67
C GLY A 119 3.19 1.21 15.38
N VAL A 120 2.54 1.90 14.43
CA VAL A 120 3.22 2.43 13.22
C VAL A 120 4.27 3.46 13.61
N LYS A 121 3.90 4.42 14.46
CA LYS A 121 4.81 5.46 14.94
C LYS A 121 6.03 4.87 15.66
N GLY A 122 5.82 3.91 16.57
CA GLY A 122 6.91 3.29 17.31
C GLY A 122 7.92 2.53 16.42
N ARG A 123 7.47 1.92 15.31
CA ARG A 123 8.38 1.30 14.34
C ARG A 123 9.15 2.33 13.53
N MET A 124 8.49 3.40 13.11
CA MET A 124 9.16 4.50 12.41
C MET A 124 10.23 5.15 13.29
N GLU A 125 9.96 5.33 14.60
CA GLU A 125 10.93 5.83 15.57
C GLU A 125 12.11 4.86 15.76
N ALA A 126 11.87 3.55 15.76
CA ALA A 126 12.93 2.54 15.84
C ALA A 126 13.82 2.54 14.58
N ASP A 127 13.22 2.59 13.39
CA ASP A 127 13.94 2.63 12.11
C ASP A 127 14.70 3.96 11.92
N ALA A 128 14.26 5.05 12.54
CA ALA A 128 14.97 6.33 12.53
C ALA A 128 16.17 6.39 13.49
N LEU A 129 16.26 5.44 14.43
CA LEU A 129 17.34 5.34 15.42
C LEU A 129 18.39 4.27 15.08
N SER A 130 18.22 3.53 13.98
CA SER A 130 19.13 2.49 13.48
C SER A 130 19.94 2.97 12.28
#